data_AF-A0A921TDD0-F1
#
_entry.id   AF-A0A921TDD0-F1
#
_cell.length_a   1.000
_cell.length_b   1.000
_cell.length_c   1.000
_cell.angle_alpha   90.00
_cell.angle_beta   90.00
_cell.angle_gamma   90.00
#
_symmetry.space_group_name_H-M   'P 1'
#
loop_
_entity.id
_entity.type
_entity.pdbx_description
1 polymer ?
#
loop_
_entity_poly.entity_id
_entity_poly.type
_entity_poly.pdbx_seq_one_letter_code
_entity_poly.pdbx_strand_id
1 'polypeptide(L)'
;MNFYGDLKAPSRAVDYRLYQPMLMNALIERGGNILYDAVTAIDLEALSVRFDLVVVCTGKGSLGPLFEKLDKYSPYDRPQRALCVGLFKGIKESPIRAVTMSFSPGHGELIEIPTLSFSGMTTALVLENQIGGDLEILAQTKYDDNPRAFLDLLQEKLHKHHPAIAARIDPDEFDLANGPLDILQGGVVPVFRSGHAQLKNGKTVIGLGDVQATVDPVLGQGANMASYAAWILGEEIVSHKVFDQRFCEHLETRRHDRVSSATRWTNFMLANLSQLPDEFTDNFNYPERQWDCFSSVPRIMSFCEKHATDVTA
;
A
#
# COMPACT_ATOMS: atom_id res chain seq x y z
N MET A 1 -20.56 15.08 0.93
CA MET A 1 -21.13 14.12 -0.04
C MET A 1 -20.62 12.76 0.36
N ASN A 2 -21.51 11.78 0.48
CA ASN A 2 -21.16 10.41 0.84
C ASN A 2 -21.77 9.51 -0.23
N PHE A 3 -21.03 8.49 -0.66
CA PHE A 3 -21.51 7.43 -1.54
C PHE A 3 -20.96 6.10 -1.03
N TYR A 4 -21.54 4.99 -1.50
CA TYR A 4 -21.12 3.65 -1.16
C TYR A 4 -21.01 2.83 -2.44
N GLY A 5 -19.89 2.15 -2.64
CA GLY A 5 -19.67 1.26 -3.77
C GLY A 5 -19.41 -0.17 -3.31
N ASP A 6 -20.08 -1.13 -3.95
CA ASP A 6 -19.87 -2.55 -3.67
C ASP A 6 -18.60 -3.09 -4.33
N LEU A 7 -17.91 -3.98 -3.62
CA LEU A 7 -16.91 -4.86 -4.22
C LEU A 7 -17.62 -6.13 -4.74
N LYS A 8 -17.31 -6.56 -5.97
CA LYS A 8 -17.87 -7.81 -6.52
C LYS A 8 -17.49 -9.04 -5.70
N ALA A 9 -16.33 -9.02 -5.08
CA ALA A 9 -15.84 -10.04 -4.16
C ALA A 9 -15.16 -9.37 -2.95
N PRO A 10 -15.27 -9.95 -1.74
CA PRO A 10 -14.76 -9.31 -0.53
C PRO A 10 -13.23 -9.21 -0.54
N SER A 11 -12.72 -8.04 -0.16
CA SER A 11 -11.33 -7.86 0.26
C SER A 11 -11.15 -8.26 1.73
N ARG A 12 -9.90 -8.35 2.20
CA ARG A 12 -9.60 -8.71 3.60
C ARG A 12 -8.31 -8.07 4.09
N ALA A 13 -8.34 -7.52 5.29
CA ALA A 13 -7.14 -7.11 6.02
C ALA A 13 -6.96 -8.02 7.25
N VAL A 14 -5.75 -8.54 7.40
CA VAL A 14 -5.30 -9.30 8.57
C VAL A 14 -3.95 -8.73 8.99
N ASP A 15 -3.78 -8.50 10.28
CA ASP A 15 -2.54 -8.04 10.86
C ASP A 15 -1.35 -8.88 10.37
N TYR A 16 -0.34 -8.21 9.78
CA TYR A 16 0.83 -8.88 9.24
C TYR A 16 1.64 -9.62 10.29
N ARG A 17 1.51 -9.27 11.58
CA ARG A 17 2.13 -9.98 12.70
C ARG A 17 1.50 -11.36 12.94
N LEU A 18 0.32 -11.61 12.37
CA LEU A 18 -0.35 -12.92 12.33
C LEU A 18 -0.22 -13.57 10.95
N TYR A 19 -0.45 -12.80 9.89
CA TYR A 19 -0.51 -13.31 8.52
C TYR A 19 0.85 -13.77 8.00
N GLN A 20 1.92 -13.00 8.22
CA GLN A 20 3.25 -13.33 7.69
C GLN A 20 3.84 -14.61 8.33
N PRO A 21 3.79 -14.81 9.67
CA PRO A 21 4.21 -16.06 10.27
C PRO A 21 3.45 -17.29 9.74
N MET A 22 2.15 -17.15 9.45
CA MET A 22 1.36 -18.22 8.84
C MET A 22 1.90 -18.60 7.45
N LEU A 23 2.23 -17.61 6.61
CA LEU A 23 2.84 -17.87 5.31
C LEU A 23 4.24 -18.49 5.42
N MET A 24 5.05 -18.05 6.38
CA MET A 24 6.38 -18.62 6.64
C MET A 24 6.30 -20.09 7.05
N ASN A 25 5.37 -20.43 7.94
CA ASN A 25 5.14 -21.81 8.35
C ASN A 25 4.66 -22.67 7.17
N ALA A 26 3.70 -22.18 6.39
CA ALA A 26 3.20 -22.90 5.21
C ALA A 26 4.28 -23.10 4.14
N LEU A 27 5.24 -22.17 4.00
CA LEU A 27 6.39 -22.32 3.11
C LEU A 27 7.31 -23.45 3.60
N ILE A 28 7.64 -23.48 4.90
CA ILE A 28 8.49 -24.52 5.51
C ILE A 28 7.84 -25.90 5.41
N GLU A 29 6.55 -26.01 5.72
CA GLU A 29 5.77 -27.27 5.63
C GLU A 29 5.76 -27.85 4.21
N ARG A 30 5.94 -27.00 3.19
CA ARG A 30 6.01 -27.39 1.77
C ARG A 30 7.44 -27.55 1.26
N GLY A 31 8.44 -27.59 2.16
CA GLY A 31 9.84 -27.83 1.84
C GLY A 31 10.66 -26.59 1.49
N GLY A 32 10.10 -25.39 1.67
CA GLY A 32 10.86 -24.15 1.54
C GLY A 32 11.82 -23.95 2.71
N ASN A 33 13.00 -23.37 2.43
CA ASN A 33 14.02 -23.12 3.44
C ASN A 33 14.04 -21.64 3.83
N ILE A 34 14.02 -21.35 5.12
CA ILE A 34 14.21 -20.00 5.65
C ILE A 34 15.55 -19.94 6.38
N LEU A 35 16.49 -19.17 5.84
CA LEU A 35 17.71 -18.79 6.54
C LEU A 35 17.48 -17.45 7.23
N TYR A 36 17.50 -17.45 8.55
CA TYR A 36 17.33 -16.24 9.35
C TYR A 36 18.65 -15.49 9.43
N ASP A 37 18.91 -14.64 8.43
CA ASP A 37 20.09 -13.77 8.37
C ASP A 37 19.77 -12.44 7.68
N ALA A 38 20.55 -11.41 7.95
CA ALA A 38 20.48 -10.13 7.27
C ALA A 38 21.32 -10.18 5.99
N VAL A 39 20.71 -9.86 4.84
CA VAL A 39 21.39 -9.82 3.55
C VAL A 39 21.64 -8.38 3.14
N THR A 40 22.87 -8.07 2.74
CA THR A 40 23.29 -6.77 2.22
C THR A 40 23.62 -6.84 0.73
N ALA A 41 23.90 -5.69 0.12
CA ALA A 41 24.24 -5.62 -1.30
C ALA A 41 25.53 -6.39 -1.64
N ILE A 42 26.47 -6.50 -0.69
CA ILE A 42 27.75 -7.19 -0.89
C ILE A 42 27.55 -8.71 -0.99
N ASP A 43 26.52 -9.25 -0.34
CA ASP A 43 26.26 -10.69 -0.28
C ASP A 43 25.65 -11.24 -1.58
N LEU A 44 25.05 -10.37 -2.41
CA LEU A 44 24.32 -10.76 -3.61
C LEU A 44 25.21 -11.42 -4.67
N GLU A 45 26.46 -11.01 -4.80
CA GLU A 45 27.39 -11.66 -5.73
C GLU A 45 27.64 -13.12 -5.33
N ALA A 46 27.92 -13.38 -4.05
CA ALA A 46 28.11 -14.73 -3.55
C ALA A 46 26.82 -15.57 -3.67
N LEU A 47 25.67 -14.99 -3.33
CA LEU A 47 24.37 -15.66 -3.46
C LEU A 47 24.05 -15.99 -4.93
N SER A 48 24.35 -15.08 -5.87
CA SER A 48 24.09 -15.30 -7.30
C SER A 48 24.91 -16.44 -7.89
N VAL A 49 26.06 -16.80 -7.30
CA VAL A 49 26.82 -17.99 -7.72
C VAL A 49 26.18 -19.28 -7.19
N ARG A 50 25.52 -19.23 -6.02
CA ARG A 50 24.91 -20.38 -5.35
C ARG A 50 23.53 -20.76 -5.88
N PHE A 51 22.80 -19.80 -6.45
CA PHE A 51 21.46 -20.00 -6.98
C PHE A 51 21.40 -19.67 -8.47
N ASP A 52 20.48 -20.32 -9.19
CA ASP A 52 20.26 -20.03 -10.61
C ASP A 52 19.70 -18.61 -10.83
N LEU A 53 18.87 -18.15 -9.88
CA LEU A 53 18.29 -16.81 -9.85
C LEU A 53 18.26 -16.28 -8.41
N VAL A 54 18.56 -15.00 -8.24
CA VAL A 54 18.39 -14.28 -6.97
C VAL A 54 17.32 -13.22 -7.15
N VAL A 55 16.32 -13.24 -6.27
CA VAL A 55 15.20 -12.29 -6.22
C VAL A 55 15.29 -11.50 -4.92
N VAL A 56 15.28 -10.18 -5.02
CA VAL A 56 15.23 -9.25 -3.90
C VAL A 56 13.83 -8.68 -3.83
N CYS A 57 13.16 -8.80 -2.69
CA CYS A 57 11.78 -8.32 -2.51
C CYS A 57 11.59 -7.29 -1.39
N THR A 58 12.61 -7.07 -0.55
CA THR A 58 12.54 -6.09 0.54
C THR A 58 12.93 -4.70 0.07
N GLY A 59 12.04 -3.73 0.30
CA GLY A 59 12.34 -2.30 0.10
C GLY A 59 13.15 -1.68 1.25
N LYS A 60 13.36 -2.42 2.35
CA LYS A 60 14.11 -1.94 3.52
C LYS A 60 15.62 -2.07 3.32
N GLY A 61 16.38 -1.15 3.92
CA GLY A 61 17.84 -1.21 3.97
C GLY A 61 18.52 -0.79 2.66
N SER A 62 19.76 -1.23 2.48
CA SER A 62 20.65 -0.74 1.42
C SER A 62 20.47 -1.43 0.06
N LEU A 63 19.45 -2.28 -0.11
CA LEU A 63 19.25 -3.07 -1.33
C LEU A 63 18.49 -2.29 -2.43
N GLY A 64 17.62 -1.34 -2.05
CA GLY A 64 16.88 -0.52 -3.01
C GLY A 64 17.77 0.22 -4.03
N PRO A 65 18.87 0.89 -3.62
CA PRO A 65 19.78 1.59 -4.54
C PRO A 65 20.48 0.72 -5.59
N LEU A 66 20.48 -0.61 -5.44
CA LEU A 66 20.98 -1.52 -6.48
C LEU A 66 20.12 -1.46 -7.75
N PHE A 67 18.82 -1.19 -7.58
CA PHE A 67 17.87 -1.05 -8.66
C PHE A 67 17.74 0.42 -9.04
N GLU A 68 18.01 0.73 -10.30
CA GLU A 68 17.99 2.10 -10.82
C GLU A 68 16.60 2.73 -10.60
N LYS A 69 16.56 3.93 -10.03
CA LYS A 69 15.32 4.72 -9.91
C LYS A 69 14.87 5.16 -11.30
N LEU A 70 13.60 4.95 -11.62
CA LEU A 70 13.00 5.41 -12.88
C LEU A 70 12.24 6.73 -12.64
N ASP A 71 12.86 7.85 -13.01
CA ASP A 71 12.32 9.20 -12.75
C ASP A 71 10.95 9.43 -13.38
N LYS A 72 10.70 8.85 -14.56
CA LYS A 72 9.39 8.91 -15.25
C LYS A 72 8.22 8.46 -14.37
N TYR A 73 8.46 7.59 -13.41
CA TYR A 73 7.43 7.02 -12.52
C TYR A 73 7.59 7.50 -11.07
N SER A 74 8.61 8.33 -10.79
CA SER A 74 9.00 8.72 -9.43
C SER A 74 9.07 10.25 -9.30
N PRO A 75 7.92 10.96 -9.42
CA PRO A 75 7.87 12.43 -9.43
C PRO A 75 8.19 13.06 -8.08
N TYR A 76 8.28 12.26 -7.02
CA TYR A 76 8.49 12.72 -5.64
C TYR A 76 9.86 12.27 -5.12
N ASP A 77 10.47 13.12 -4.30
CA ASP A 77 11.75 12.89 -3.62
C ASP A 77 11.63 12.95 -2.09
N ARG A 78 10.43 13.26 -1.59
CA ARG A 78 10.06 13.34 -0.18
C ARG A 78 8.66 12.76 0.06
N PRO A 79 8.30 12.43 1.32
CA PRO A 79 6.95 12.01 1.62
C PRO A 79 5.92 13.07 1.23
N GLN A 80 4.78 12.62 0.71
CA GLN A 80 3.68 13.52 0.34
C GLN A 80 2.65 13.68 1.46
N ARG A 81 2.66 12.77 2.44
CA ARG A 81 1.85 12.80 3.66
C ARG A 81 2.69 12.54 4.89
N ALA A 82 2.23 13.09 6.00
CA ALA A 82 2.67 12.73 7.34
C ALA A 82 1.75 11.64 7.88
N LEU A 83 2.25 10.41 7.96
CA LEU A 83 1.46 9.23 8.30
C LEU A 83 1.28 9.11 9.81
N CYS A 84 0.05 8.81 10.22
CA CYS A 84 -0.27 8.25 11.53
C CYS A 84 -1.19 7.05 11.31
N VAL A 85 -0.66 5.84 11.44
CA VAL A 85 -1.37 4.61 11.14
C VAL A 85 -1.47 3.78 12.41
N GLY A 86 -2.64 3.26 12.75
CA GLY A 86 -2.73 2.32 13.85
C GLY A 86 -3.95 1.42 13.85
N LEU A 87 -3.91 0.38 14.70
CA LEU A 87 -5.04 -0.51 14.97
C LEU A 87 -5.72 -0.07 16.27
N PHE A 88 -7.03 0.17 16.19
CA PHE A 88 -7.83 0.69 17.29
C PHE A 88 -8.98 -0.25 17.65
N LYS A 89 -9.35 -0.26 18.93
CA LYS A 89 -10.60 -0.81 19.46
C LYS A 89 -11.59 0.33 19.76
N GLY A 90 -12.83 -0.01 20.14
CA GLY A 90 -13.85 0.98 20.49
C GLY A 90 -14.44 1.74 19.30
N ILE A 91 -14.27 1.25 18.06
CA ILE A 91 -14.94 1.80 16.87
C ILE A 91 -16.00 0.81 16.41
N LYS A 92 -17.28 1.19 16.48
CA LYS A 92 -18.40 0.36 16.04
C LYS A 92 -18.38 0.21 14.52
N GLU A 93 -18.69 -0.99 14.02
CA GLU A 93 -18.78 -1.21 12.57
C GLU A 93 -19.95 -0.46 11.94
N SER A 94 -19.80 -0.09 10.67
CA SER A 94 -20.92 0.30 9.82
C SER A 94 -21.91 -0.86 9.62
N PRO A 95 -23.17 -0.61 9.21
CA PRO A 95 -24.15 -1.68 8.98
C PRO A 95 -23.68 -2.76 8.01
N ILE A 96 -22.83 -2.39 7.05
CA ILE A 96 -22.09 -3.30 6.18
C ILE A 96 -20.61 -3.19 6.54
N ARG A 97 -19.94 -4.33 6.71
CA ARG A 97 -18.49 -4.37 6.92
C ARG A 97 -17.78 -3.92 5.65
N ALA A 98 -17.31 -2.68 5.65
CA ALA A 98 -16.67 -2.02 4.52
C ALA A 98 -15.47 -1.20 4.97
N VAL A 99 -14.62 -0.84 4.01
CA VAL A 99 -13.62 0.22 4.18
C VAL A 99 -14.35 1.56 4.08
N THR A 100 -14.00 2.52 4.94
CA THR A 100 -14.40 3.92 4.76
C THR A 100 -13.21 4.72 4.28
N MET A 101 -13.33 5.38 3.13
CA MET A 101 -12.38 6.41 2.68
C MET A 101 -12.98 7.78 2.96
N SER A 102 -12.34 8.55 3.83
CA SER A 102 -12.78 9.89 4.23
C SER A 102 -11.73 10.92 3.86
N PHE A 103 -12.16 12.01 3.23
CA PHE A 103 -11.29 13.06 2.72
C PHE A 103 -11.66 14.38 3.38
N SER A 104 -10.69 14.99 4.07
CA SER A 104 -10.82 16.33 4.63
C SER A 104 -10.06 17.32 3.73
N PRO A 105 -10.76 18.14 2.92
CA PRO A 105 -10.12 18.98 1.91
C PRO A 105 -9.03 19.88 2.51
N GLY A 106 -7.82 19.78 1.98
CA GLY A 106 -6.65 20.56 2.42
C GLY A 106 -6.04 20.13 3.77
N HIS A 107 -6.50 19.04 4.37
CA HIS A 107 -6.06 18.61 5.70
C HIS A 107 -5.57 17.17 5.73
N GLY A 108 -6.21 16.25 5.02
CA GLY A 108 -5.76 14.86 4.99
C GLY A 108 -6.83 13.86 4.59
N GLU A 109 -6.38 12.63 4.40
CA GLU A 109 -7.19 11.48 4.06
C GLU A 109 -7.18 10.46 5.21
N LEU A 110 -8.27 9.71 5.34
CA LEU A 110 -8.41 8.64 6.32
C LEU A 110 -8.99 7.41 5.63
N ILE A 111 -8.25 6.30 5.68
CA ILE A 111 -8.73 4.98 5.30
C ILE A 111 -8.97 4.17 6.57
N GLU A 112 -10.24 3.89 6.84
CA GLU A 112 -10.68 3.00 7.90
C GLU A 112 -10.84 1.58 7.36
N ILE A 113 -10.15 0.60 7.95
CA ILE A 113 -10.13 -0.77 7.45
C ILE A 113 -10.49 -1.76 8.55
N PRO A 114 -11.61 -2.52 8.42
CA PRO A 114 -11.88 -3.65 9.29
C PRO A 114 -10.75 -4.67 9.19
N THR A 115 -10.02 -4.90 10.28
CA THR A 115 -8.79 -5.68 10.30
C THR A 115 -8.81 -6.71 11.42
N LEU A 116 -8.52 -7.97 11.11
CA LEU A 116 -8.34 -9.01 12.13
C LEU A 116 -6.95 -8.85 12.79
N SER A 117 -6.90 -8.75 14.11
CA SER A 117 -5.68 -8.71 14.91
C SER A 117 -5.78 -9.64 16.14
N PHE A 118 -4.85 -9.52 17.09
CA PHE A 118 -4.68 -10.43 18.24
C PHE A 118 -5.93 -10.53 19.14
N SER A 119 -6.65 -9.43 19.31
CA SER A 119 -7.87 -9.35 20.14
C SER A 119 -9.17 -9.62 19.36
N GLY A 120 -9.08 -10.11 18.12
CA GLY A 120 -10.22 -10.32 17.23
C GLY A 120 -10.35 -9.22 16.19
N MET A 121 -11.58 -8.86 15.81
CA MET A 121 -11.81 -7.78 14.84
C MET A 121 -11.55 -6.42 15.48
N THR A 122 -10.68 -5.66 14.83
CA THR A 122 -10.28 -4.30 15.18
C THR A 122 -10.45 -3.39 13.96
N THR A 123 -10.14 -2.10 14.11
CA THR A 123 -10.23 -1.14 13.01
C THR A 123 -8.89 -0.46 12.81
N ALA A 124 -8.30 -0.61 11.62
CA ALA A 124 -7.14 0.19 11.25
C ALA A 124 -7.59 1.59 10.85
N LEU A 125 -6.95 2.62 11.39
CA LEU A 125 -7.07 4.00 10.92
C LEU A 125 -5.74 4.36 10.26
N VAL A 126 -5.78 4.56 8.94
CA VAL A 126 -4.63 5.03 8.14
C VAL A 126 -4.82 6.52 7.89
N LEU A 127 -4.24 7.36 8.73
CA LEU A 127 -4.31 8.83 8.60
C LEU A 127 -3.17 9.32 7.71
N GLU A 128 -3.53 9.76 6.52
CA GLU A 128 -2.71 10.33 5.46
C GLU A 128 -2.77 11.85 5.57
N ASN A 129 -2.04 12.42 6.53
CA ASN A 129 -2.19 13.84 6.89
C ASN A 129 -1.41 14.73 5.92
N GLN A 130 -2.03 15.81 5.44
CA GLN A 130 -1.34 16.78 4.59
C GLN A 130 -0.29 17.57 5.40
N ILE A 131 0.91 17.69 4.85
CA ILE A 131 2.01 18.47 5.44
C ILE A 131 1.59 19.95 5.48
N GLY A 132 1.68 20.59 6.65
CA GLY A 132 1.21 21.94 6.92
C GLY A 132 -0.28 22.05 7.26
N GLY A 133 -1.04 20.95 7.21
CA GLY A 133 -2.47 20.92 7.56
C GLY A 133 -2.73 20.70 9.05
N ASP A 134 -3.97 20.97 9.50
CA ASP A 134 -4.38 20.81 10.91
C ASP A 134 -4.27 19.37 11.44
N LEU A 135 -4.19 18.37 10.56
CA LEU A 135 -4.03 16.96 10.92
C LEU A 135 -2.56 16.52 11.06
N GLU A 136 -1.58 17.29 10.57
CA GLU A 136 -0.17 16.89 10.57
C GLU A 136 0.35 16.55 11.98
N ILE A 137 -0.17 17.24 12.99
CA ILE A 137 0.18 17.06 14.41
C ILE A 137 -0.01 15.61 14.91
N LEU A 138 -0.92 14.84 14.30
CA LEU A 138 -1.17 13.44 14.64
C LEU A 138 0.02 12.53 14.31
N ALA A 139 0.85 12.89 13.33
CA ALA A 139 2.06 12.15 12.99
C ALA A 139 3.26 12.48 13.89
N GLN A 140 3.18 13.58 14.65
CA GLN A 140 4.26 14.10 15.48
C GLN A 140 4.06 13.77 16.97
N THR A 141 2.81 13.76 17.44
CA THR A 141 2.46 13.48 18.83
C THR A 141 2.63 12.00 19.16
N LYS A 142 3.49 11.65 20.11
CA LYS A 142 3.76 10.24 20.46
C LYS A 142 2.76 9.72 21.48
N TYR A 143 2.20 8.55 21.21
CA TYR A 143 1.30 7.85 22.13
C TYR A 143 2.00 7.56 23.48
N ASP A 144 3.24 7.06 23.44
CA ASP A 144 3.98 6.66 24.65
C ASP A 144 4.31 7.82 25.60
N ASP A 145 4.38 9.06 25.10
CA ASP A 145 4.66 10.23 25.93
C ASP A 145 3.46 10.55 26.85
N ASN A 146 2.24 10.44 26.31
CA ASN A 146 1.00 10.63 27.05
C ASN A 146 -0.19 10.01 26.29
N PRO A 147 -0.57 8.75 26.60
CA PRO A 147 -1.63 8.04 25.89
C PRO A 147 -2.97 8.79 25.89
N ARG A 148 -3.36 9.39 27.02
CA ARG A 148 -4.62 10.11 27.12
C ARG A 148 -4.63 11.35 26.24
N ALA A 149 -3.57 12.15 26.28
CA ALA A 149 -3.47 13.34 25.44
C ALA A 149 -3.46 13.01 23.95
N PHE A 150 -2.80 11.91 23.55
CA PHE A 150 -2.83 11.43 22.17
C PHE A 150 -4.26 11.05 21.74
N LEU A 151 -4.99 10.27 22.56
CA LEU A 151 -6.35 9.83 22.26
C LEU A 151 -7.36 10.99 22.24
N ASP A 152 -7.19 11.98 23.13
CA ASP A 152 -7.99 13.21 23.14
C ASP A 152 -7.79 14.02 21.86
N LEU A 153 -6.52 14.22 21.47
CA LEU A 153 -6.17 14.91 20.23
C LEU A 153 -6.73 14.17 19.00
N LEU A 154 -6.56 12.84 18.95
CA LEU A 154 -7.08 12.02 17.85
C LEU A 154 -8.60 12.15 17.73
N GLN A 155 -9.33 12.06 18.83
CA GLN A 155 -10.79 12.21 18.83
C GLN A 155 -11.22 13.63 18.40
N GLU A 156 -10.55 14.68 18.87
CA GLU A 156 -10.80 16.06 18.42
C GLU A 156 -10.67 16.17 16.90
N LYS A 157 -9.55 15.67 16.36
CA LYS A 157 -9.27 15.72 14.92
C LYS A 157 -10.24 14.89 14.10
N LEU A 158 -10.59 13.69 14.55
CA LEU A 158 -11.58 12.85 13.89
C LEU A 158 -12.97 13.51 13.87
N HIS A 159 -13.42 14.11 14.96
CA HIS A 159 -14.71 14.82 14.99
C HIS A 159 -14.75 15.97 13.99
N LYS A 160 -13.66 16.74 13.88
CA LYS A 160 -13.58 17.90 13.00
C LYS A 160 -13.44 17.50 11.52
N HIS A 161 -12.61 16.51 11.21
CA HIS A 161 -12.17 16.22 9.84
C HIS A 161 -12.81 14.97 9.23
N HIS A 162 -13.21 14.00 10.05
CA HIS A 162 -13.74 12.69 9.62
C HIS A 162 -14.98 12.27 10.41
N PRO A 163 -16.04 13.12 10.46
CA PRO A 163 -17.14 12.97 11.41
C PRO A 163 -17.94 11.67 11.28
N ALA A 164 -18.01 11.08 10.08
CA ALA A 164 -18.71 9.82 9.84
C ALA A 164 -18.05 8.62 10.56
N ILE A 165 -16.73 8.66 10.74
CA ILE A 165 -15.99 7.64 11.50
C ILE A 165 -16.05 7.99 12.99
N ALA A 166 -15.86 9.26 13.34
CA ALA A 166 -15.90 9.73 14.71
C ALA A 166 -17.23 9.42 15.42
N ALA A 167 -18.36 9.53 14.71
CA ALA A 167 -19.69 9.22 15.25
C ALA A 167 -19.89 7.76 15.69
N ARG A 168 -18.99 6.85 15.30
CA ARG A 168 -19.02 5.42 15.68
C ARG A 168 -18.03 5.08 16.79
N ILE A 169 -17.26 6.05 17.27
CA ILE A 169 -16.29 5.85 18.34
C ILE A 169 -17.01 5.82 19.68
N ASP A 170 -16.71 4.81 20.47
CA ASP A 170 -17.07 4.73 21.88
C ASP A 170 -15.91 5.32 22.71
N PRO A 171 -16.05 6.52 23.30
CA PRO A 171 -14.95 7.21 23.97
C PRO A 171 -14.45 6.47 25.22
N ASP A 172 -15.26 5.59 25.80
CA ASP A 172 -14.89 4.82 27.00
C ASP A 172 -14.04 3.58 26.64
N GLU A 173 -14.14 3.08 25.40
CA GLU A 173 -13.39 1.92 24.91
C GLU A 173 -12.26 2.27 23.93
N PHE A 174 -12.29 3.48 23.35
CA PHE A 174 -11.39 3.90 22.28
C PHE A 174 -9.93 4.01 22.74
N ASP A 175 -9.10 3.13 22.20
CA ASP A 175 -7.66 3.06 22.44
C ASP A 175 -7.02 2.20 21.34
N LEU A 176 -5.68 2.07 21.36
CA LEU A 176 -4.98 1.08 20.56
C LEU A 176 -5.49 -0.34 20.88
N ALA A 177 -5.57 -1.19 19.85
CA ALA A 177 -6.29 -2.46 19.93
C ALA A 177 -5.66 -3.47 20.90
N ASN A 178 -4.34 -3.54 20.95
CA ASN A 178 -3.57 -4.46 21.77
C ASN A 178 -2.45 -3.77 22.58
N GLY A 179 -1.87 -2.68 22.07
CA GLY A 179 -0.87 -1.91 22.82
C GLY A 179 -0.08 -0.91 21.97
N PRO A 180 0.96 -0.27 22.53
CA PRO A 180 1.69 0.82 21.87
C PRO A 180 2.43 0.42 20.59
N LEU A 181 2.63 -0.88 20.34
CA LEU A 181 3.21 -1.38 19.09
C LEU A 181 2.22 -1.39 17.91
N ASP A 182 0.96 -1.00 18.16
CA ASP A 182 -0.09 -0.95 17.14
C ASP A 182 -0.16 0.40 16.42
N ILE A 183 0.75 1.34 16.72
CA ILE A 183 0.85 2.62 16.04
C ILE A 183 2.19 2.77 15.30
N LEU A 184 2.12 3.34 14.10
CA LEU A 184 3.24 3.68 13.25
C LEU A 184 3.08 5.11 12.74
N GLN A 185 4.12 5.92 12.90
CA GLN A 185 4.15 7.30 12.42
C GLN A 185 5.39 7.55 11.57
N GLY A 186 5.26 8.38 10.53
CA GLY A 186 6.38 8.72 9.66
C GLY A 186 5.93 9.21 8.29
N GLY A 187 6.62 8.76 7.25
CA GLY A 187 6.27 9.09 5.86
C GLY A 187 6.91 8.09 4.91
N VAL A 188 6.28 7.90 3.75
CA VAL A 188 6.78 7.05 2.67
C VAL A 188 7.18 7.93 1.50
N VAL A 189 8.38 7.74 0.96
CA VAL A 189 8.79 8.38 -0.30
C VAL A 189 8.42 7.45 -1.45
N PRO A 190 7.45 7.81 -2.31
CA PRO A 190 7.08 6.97 -3.44
C PRO A 190 8.23 6.86 -4.42
N VAL A 191 8.61 5.63 -4.79
CA VAL A 191 9.70 5.38 -5.74
C VAL A 191 9.41 4.14 -6.57
N PHE A 192 9.68 4.26 -7.88
CA PHE A 192 9.64 3.16 -8.82
C PHE A 192 11.04 2.94 -9.39
N ARG A 193 11.48 1.69 -9.44
CA ARG A 193 12.82 1.27 -9.84
C ARG A 193 12.76 0.27 -10.98
N SER A 194 13.90 0.05 -11.62
CA SER A 194 14.09 -1.07 -12.53
C SER A 194 13.74 -2.39 -11.83
N GLY A 195 13.04 -3.28 -12.54
CA GLY A 195 12.71 -4.62 -12.04
C GLY A 195 13.88 -5.60 -12.03
N HIS A 196 15.06 -5.18 -12.50
CA HIS A 196 16.28 -5.99 -12.52
C HIS A 196 17.53 -5.11 -12.36
N ALA A 197 18.62 -5.74 -11.95
CA ALA A 197 19.95 -5.12 -11.89
C ALA A 197 21.02 -6.15 -12.28
N GLN A 198 22.13 -5.66 -12.85
CA GLN A 198 23.29 -6.50 -13.16
C GLN A 198 24.37 -6.32 -12.08
N LEU A 199 24.85 -7.44 -11.54
CA LEU A 199 25.95 -7.47 -10.58
C LEU A 199 27.31 -7.37 -11.29
N LYS A 200 28.40 -7.08 -10.57
CA LYS A 200 29.74 -6.95 -11.18
C LYS A 200 30.25 -8.26 -11.79
N ASN A 201 29.77 -9.40 -11.28
CA ASN A 201 30.06 -10.72 -11.83
C ASN A 201 29.25 -11.04 -13.11
N GLY A 202 28.47 -10.10 -13.63
CA GLY A 202 27.68 -10.22 -14.85
C GLY A 202 26.31 -10.90 -14.69
N LYS A 203 26.01 -11.47 -13.52
CA LYS A 203 24.70 -12.10 -13.25
C LYS A 203 23.61 -11.06 -13.01
N THR A 204 22.40 -11.41 -13.42
CA THR A 204 21.19 -10.60 -13.22
C THR A 204 20.49 -10.97 -11.91
N VAL A 205 20.04 -9.97 -11.17
CA VAL A 205 19.13 -10.12 -10.02
C VAL A 205 17.80 -9.43 -10.31
N ILE A 206 16.72 -9.98 -9.76
CA ILE A 206 15.36 -9.49 -9.99
C ILE A 206 14.85 -8.74 -8.77
N GLY A 207 14.24 -7.58 -9.00
CA GLY A 207 13.47 -6.83 -8.01
C GLY A 207 12.00 -7.26 -8.02
N LEU A 208 11.40 -7.36 -6.84
CA LEU A 208 10.01 -7.75 -6.65
C LEU A 208 9.35 -6.91 -5.55
N GLY A 209 8.07 -6.55 -5.72
CA GLY A 209 7.32 -5.84 -4.66
C GLY A 209 7.96 -4.49 -4.29
N ASP A 210 8.11 -4.23 -2.99
CA ASP A 210 8.51 -2.92 -2.46
C ASP A 210 9.86 -2.42 -2.98
N VAL A 211 10.79 -3.31 -3.31
CA VAL A 211 12.09 -2.88 -3.87
C VAL A 211 11.93 -2.32 -5.29
N GLN A 212 10.98 -2.84 -6.07
CA GLN A 212 10.69 -2.33 -7.41
C GLN A 212 9.75 -1.13 -7.35
N ALA A 213 8.71 -1.18 -6.52
CA ALA A 213 7.72 -0.12 -6.41
C ALA A 213 7.34 0.10 -4.95
N THR A 214 7.92 1.14 -4.35
CA THR A 214 7.47 1.67 -3.07
C THR A 214 6.34 2.66 -3.34
N VAL A 215 5.13 2.34 -2.88
CA VAL A 215 3.91 3.12 -3.12
C VAL A 215 3.38 3.70 -1.81
N ASP A 216 2.80 4.89 -1.89
CA ASP A 216 2.08 5.51 -0.78
C ASP A 216 0.83 4.66 -0.40
N PRO A 217 0.51 4.49 0.90
CA PRO A 217 -0.56 3.58 1.30
C PRO A 217 -1.98 4.09 1.04
N VAL A 218 -2.19 5.34 0.62
CA VAL A 218 -3.53 5.95 0.48
C VAL A 218 -4.52 5.12 -0.36
N LEU A 219 -4.05 4.34 -1.34
CA LEU A 219 -4.87 3.46 -2.18
C LEU A 219 -4.73 1.95 -1.89
N GLY A 220 -3.95 1.57 -0.87
CA GLY A 220 -3.80 0.17 -0.44
C GLY A 220 -3.21 -0.79 -1.50
N GLN A 221 -2.41 -0.30 -2.45
CA GLN A 221 -1.98 -1.09 -3.61
C GLN A 221 -0.77 -2.00 -3.35
N GLY A 222 0.09 -1.69 -2.38
CA GLY A 222 1.39 -2.36 -2.21
C GLY A 222 1.30 -3.89 -2.10
N ALA A 223 0.47 -4.39 -1.19
CA ALA A 223 0.31 -5.84 -0.97
C ALA A 223 -0.22 -6.58 -2.21
N ASN A 224 -1.22 -5.99 -2.89
CA ASN A 224 -1.81 -6.55 -4.10
C ASN A 224 -0.79 -6.63 -5.23
N MET A 225 0.03 -5.58 -5.42
CA MET A 225 1.08 -5.56 -6.43
C MET A 225 2.22 -6.54 -6.12
N ALA A 226 2.60 -6.67 -4.85
CA ALA A 226 3.59 -7.66 -4.42
C ALA A 226 3.11 -9.09 -4.73
N SER A 227 1.87 -9.43 -4.38
CA SER A 227 1.29 -10.75 -4.66
C SER A 227 1.14 -11.01 -6.17
N TYR A 228 0.65 -10.03 -6.92
CA TYR A 228 0.49 -10.14 -8.37
C TYR A 228 1.83 -10.37 -9.08
N ALA A 229 2.83 -9.53 -8.79
CA ALA A 229 4.14 -9.64 -9.42
C ALA A 229 4.86 -10.94 -9.02
N ALA A 230 4.64 -11.44 -7.79
CA ALA A 230 5.22 -12.70 -7.33
C ALA A 230 4.64 -13.89 -8.11
N TRP A 231 3.34 -13.87 -8.39
CA TRP A 231 2.69 -14.90 -9.21
C TRP A 231 3.25 -14.93 -10.63
N ILE A 232 3.31 -13.78 -11.30
CA ILE A 232 3.85 -13.67 -12.66
C ILE A 232 5.32 -14.12 -12.69
N LEU A 233 6.14 -13.66 -11.73
CA LEU A 233 7.54 -14.08 -11.64
C LEU A 233 7.68 -15.60 -11.46
N GLY A 234 6.84 -16.23 -10.63
CA GLY A 234 6.83 -17.68 -10.45
C GLY A 234 6.55 -18.43 -11.75
N GLU A 235 5.57 -17.98 -12.54
CA GLU A 235 5.26 -18.56 -13.85
C GLU A 235 6.42 -18.41 -14.85
N GLU A 236 7.06 -17.23 -14.88
CA GLU A 236 8.21 -16.97 -15.75
C GLU A 236 9.43 -17.81 -15.37
N ILE A 237 9.68 -18.00 -14.07
CA ILE A 237 10.77 -18.84 -13.56
C ILE A 237 10.61 -20.29 -14.05
N VAL A 238 9.39 -20.83 -14.00
CA VAL A 238 9.12 -22.21 -14.46
C VAL A 238 9.29 -22.34 -15.98
N SER A 239 8.96 -21.28 -16.72
CA SER A 239 8.93 -21.28 -18.19
C SER A 239 10.30 -21.05 -18.84
N HIS A 240 11.30 -20.59 -18.09
CA HIS A 240 12.63 -20.27 -18.61
C HIS A 240 13.73 -21.14 -17.99
N LYS A 241 14.84 -21.30 -18.72
CA LYS A 241 16.05 -22.01 -18.25
C LYS A 241 17.27 -21.10 -18.09
N VAL A 242 17.19 -19.88 -18.62
CA VAL A 242 18.25 -18.87 -18.56
C VAL A 242 17.62 -17.58 -18.05
N PHE A 243 18.20 -17.00 -17.00
CA PHE A 243 17.68 -15.81 -16.33
C PHE A 243 18.57 -14.59 -16.63
N ASP A 244 18.51 -14.14 -17.87
CA ASP A 244 19.30 -13.03 -18.41
C ASP A 244 18.41 -11.81 -18.72
N GLN A 245 18.91 -10.89 -19.54
CA GLN A 245 18.15 -9.72 -19.98
C GLN A 245 16.86 -10.11 -20.73
N ARG A 246 16.88 -11.20 -21.51
CA ARG A 246 15.71 -11.63 -22.26
C ARG A 246 14.62 -12.15 -21.33
N PHE A 247 15.00 -12.88 -20.30
CA PHE A 247 14.06 -13.25 -19.22
C PHE A 247 13.43 -12.01 -18.56
N CYS A 248 14.23 -10.97 -18.30
CA CYS A 248 13.72 -9.72 -17.72
C CYS A 248 12.71 -9.02 -18.64
N GLU A 249 12.94 -9.02 -19.95
CA GLU A 249 11.99 -8.47 -20.93
C GLU A 249 10.64 -9.20 -20.88
N HIS A 250 10.65 -10.54 -20.84
CA HIS A 250 9.44 -11.35 -20.75
C HIS A 250 8.67 -11.05 -19.45
N LEU A 251 9.38 -10.99 -18.32
CA LEU A 251 8.81 -10.65 -17.02
C LEU A 251 8.17 -9.26 -17.01
N GLU A 252 8.90 -8.22 -17.39
CA GLU A 252 8.39 -6.85 -17.37
C GLU A 252 7.23 -6.65 -18.34
N THR A 253 7.27 -7.28 -19.53
CA THR A 253 6.16 -7.23 -20.48
C THR A 253 4.85 -7.68 -19.85
N ARG A 254 4.88 -8.65 -18.94
CA ARG A 254 3.68 -9.20 -18.29
C ARG A 254 3.25 -8.42 -17.06
N ARG A 255 4.18 -7.95 -16.22
CA ARG A 255 3.84 -7.34 -14.92
C ARG A 255 3.81 -5.81 -14.91
N HIS A 256 4.57 -5.16 -15.79
CA HIS A 256 4.91 -3.75 -15.67
C HIS A 256 3.70 -2.83 -15.73
N ASP A 257 2.75 -3.10 -16.61
CA ASP A 257 1.61 -2.19 -16.84
C ASP A 257 0.77 -2.03 -15.57
N ARG A 258 0.36 -3.15 -14.96
CA ARG A 258 -0.40 -3.12 -13.70
C ARG A 258 0.38 -2.50 -12.56
N VAL A 259 1.64 -2.90 -12.37
CA VAL A 259 2.49 -2.41 -11.25
C VAL A 259 2.77 -0.91 -11.40
N SER A 260 3.13 -0.44 -12.60
CA SER A 260 3.39 0.98 -12.84
C SER A 260 2.11 1.83 -12.86
N SER A 261 0.98 1.27 -13.28
CA SER A 261 -0.33 1.95 -13.19
C SER A 261 -0.77 2.14 -11.74
N ALA A 262 -0.52 1.18 -10.85
CA ALA A 262 -0.77 1.36 -9.42
C ALA A 262 0.01 2.55 -8.83
N THR A 263 1.30 2.67 -9.19
CA THR A 263 2.13 3.82 -8.81
C THR A 263 1.61 5.13 -9.40
N ARG A 264 1.31 5.15 -10.71
CA ARG A 264 0.84 6.37 -11.40
C ARG A 264 -0.50 6.86 -10.86
N TRP A 265 -1.44 5.94 -10.69
CA TRP A 265 -2.75 6.24 -10.12
C TRP A 265 -2.61 6.76 -8.70
N THR A 266 -1.82 6.10 -7.85
CA THR A 266 -1.55 6.59 -6.50
C THR A 266 -0.97 8.01 -6.53
N ASN A 267 0.09 8.25 -7.30
CA ASN A 267 0.70 9.57 -7.42
C ASN A 267 -0.28 10.63 -7.96
N PHE A 268 -1.15 10.27 -8.90
CA PHE A 268 -2.19 11.16 -9.39
C PHE A 268 -3.19 11.52 -8.29
N MET A 269 -3.69 10.53 -7.55
CA MET A 269 -4.62 10.77 -6.44
C MET A 269 -3.96 11.63 -5.35
N LEU A 270 -2.68 11.37 -5.04
CA LEU A 270 -1.93 12.17 -4.08
C LEU A 270 -1.96 13.69 -4.40
N ALA A 271 -2.06 14.06 -5.68
CA ALA A 271 -2.12 15.46 -6.11
C ALA A 271 -3.55 15.98 -6.41
N ASN A 272 -4.53 15.09 -6.63
CA ASN A 272 -5.82 15.45 -7.26
C ASN A 272 -7.07 14.92 -6.53
N LEU A 273 -6.96 14.54 -5.26
CA LEU A 273 -8.10 13.99 -4.52
C LEU A 273 -9.22 15.01 -4.30
N SER A 274 -10.21 15.01 -5.21
CA SER A 274 -11.56 15.51 -5.01
C SER A 274 -12.59 14.60 -5.71
N GLN A 275 -13.40 13.90 -4.90
CA GLN A 275 -14.61 13.09 -5.19
C GLN A 275 -14.62 12.13 -6.42
N LEU A 276 -15.03 10.88 -6.21
CA LEU A 276 -14.96 9.80 -7.22
C LEU A 276 -16.26 8.96 -7.23
N PRO A 277 -16.71 8.38 -8.36
CA PRO A 277 -17.99 7.64 -8.49
C PRO A 277 -17.87 6.11 -8.32
N ASP A 278 -18.97 5.35 -8.34
CA ASP A 278 -19.02 3.91 -7.97
C ASP A 278 -18.13 2.95 -8.78
N GLU A 279 -17.98 3.13 -10.11
CA GLU A 279 -17.06 2.32 -10.96
C GLU A 279 -15.60 2.44 -10.47
N PHE A 280 -15.27 3.48 -9.69
CA PHE A 280 -13.98 3.63 -9.02
C PHE A 280 -13.71 2.53 -7.99
N THR A 281 -14.72 2.01 -7.29
CA THR A 281 -14.53 1.10 -6.14
C THR A 281 -14.08 -0.30 -6.57
N ASP A 282 -14.72 -0.91 -7.56
CA ASP A 282 -14.31 -2.23 -8.08
C ASP A 282 -12.95 -2.17 -8.80
N ASN A 283 -12.67 -1.03 -9.44
CA ASN A 283 -11.42 -0.81 -10.18
C ASN A 283 -10.18 -0.65 -9.26
N PHE A 284 -10.32 -0.60 -7.93
CA PHE A 284 -9.18 -0.79 -7.01
C PHE A 284 -8.43 -2.11 -7.23
N ASN A 285 -9.13 -3.14 -7.75
CA ASN A 285 -8.55 -4.44 -8.10
C ASN A 285 -7.75 -4.42 -9.42
N TYR A 286 -7.93 -3.37 -10.23
CA TYR A 286 -7.45 -3.26 -11.60
C TYR A 286 -6.86 -1.85 -11.82
N PRO A 287 -5.70 -1.53 -11.21
CA PRO A 287 -5.13 -0.18 -11.29
C PRO A 287 -4.81 0.26 -12.72
N GLU A 288 -4.54 -0.67 -13.65
CA GLU A 288 -4.44 -0.37 -15.08
C GLU A 288 -5.74 0.22 -15.66
N ARG A 289 -6.91 -0.27 -15.23
CA ARG A 289 -8.22 0.26 -15.64
C ARG A 289 -8.48 1.63 -15.02
N GLN A 290 -8.01 1.87 -13.79
CA GLN A 290 -8.05 3.22 -13.21
C GLN A 290 -7.20 4.19 -14.04
N TRP A 291 -6.00 3.76 -14.45
CA TRP A 291 -5.13 4.63 -15.25
C TRP A 291 -5.71 4.90 -16.65
N ASP A 292 -6.47 3.97 -17.22
CA ASP A 292 -7.26 4.22 -18.42
C ASP A 292 -8.32 5.33 -18.24
N CYS A 293 -8.82 5.56 -17.02
CA CYS A 293 -9.75 6.65 -16.71
C CYS A 293 -9.03 7.96 -16.39
N PHE A 294 -7.97 7.92 -15.58
CA PHE A 294 -7.37 9.13 -14.98
C PHE A 294 -6.13 9.68 -15.69
N SER A 295 -5.63 9.01 -16.73
CA SER A 295 -4.38 9.43 -17.39
C SER A 295 -4.45 10.71 -18.20
N SER A 296 -5.64 11.25 -18.51
CA SER A 296 -5.79 12.54 -19.20
C SER A 296 -7.17 13.16 -18.99
N VAL A 297 -7.28 14.49 -19.16
CA VAL A 297 -8.58 15.21 -19.08
C VAL A 297 -9.64 14.62 -20.03
N PRO A 298 -9.34 14.32 -21.31
CA PRO A 298 -10.32 13.67 -22.18
C PRO A 298 -10.82 12.31 -21.67
N ARG A 299 -9.95 11.51 -21.05
CA ARG A 299 -10.35 10.21 -20.47
C ARG A 299 -11.24 10.39 -19.24
N ILE A 300 -10.91 11.35 -18.37
CA ILE A 300 -11.72 11.71 -17.22
C ILE A 300 -13.09 12.20 -17.67
N MET A 301 -13.15 13.11 -18.65
CA MET A 301 -14.41 13.62 -19.18
C MET A 301 -15.25 12.51 -19.81
N SER A 302 -14.65 11.63 -20.61
CA SER A 302 -15.34 10.47 -21.20
C SER A 302 -15.90 9.53 -20.13
N PHE A 303 -15.17 9.31 -19.04
CA PHE A 303 -15.65 8.53 -17.90
C PHE A 303 -16.80 9.23 -17.18
N CYS A 304 -16.70 10.54 -16.90
CA CYS A 304 -17.78 11.32 -16.32
C CYS A 304 -19.03 11.32 -17.20
N GLU A 305 -18.90 11.48 -18.52
CA GLU A 305 -20.00 11.44 -19.49
C GLU A 305 -20.73 10.10 -19.49
N LYS A 306 -19.98 8.98 -19.42
CA LYS A 306 -20.54 7.62 -19.33
C LYS A 306 -21.41 7.43 -18.09
N HIS A 307 -21.10 8.11 -16.98
CA HIS A 307 -21.81 7.99 -15.70
C HIS A 307 -22.77 9.13 -15.39
N ALA A 308 -22.72 10.23 -16.16
CA ALA A 308 -23.62 11.37 -15.99
C ALA A 308 -25.09 11.02 -16.26
N THR A 309 -25.35 9.94 -17.00
CA THR A 309 -26.71 9.45 -17.31
C THR A 309 -27.33 8.61 -16.19
N ASP A 310 -26.57 8.14 -15.21
CA ASP A 310 -27.07 7.29 -14.12
C ASP A 310 -27.54 8.10 -12.89
N VAL A 311 -27.40 9.44 -12.91
CA VAL A 311 -27.78 10.35 -11.79
C VAL A 311 -29.18 10.95 -11.98
N THR A 312 -29.85 10.69 -13.11
CA THR A 312 -31.20 11.22 -13.43
C THR A 312 -32.30 10.15 -13.52
N ALA A 313 -32.10 8.97 -12.92
CA ALA A 313 -33.11 7.92 -12.79
C ALA A 313 -33.45 7.62 -11.32
#